data_AF-A0A951FBQ2-F1
#
_entry.id   AF-A0A951FBQ2-F1
#
_cell.length_a   1.000
_cell.length_b   1.000
_cell.length_c   1.000
_cell.angle_alpha   90.00
_cell.angle_beta   90.00
_cell.angle_gamma   90.00
#
_symmetry.space_group_name_H-M   'P 1'
#
loop_
_entity.id
_entity.type
_entity.pdbx_description
1 polymer ?
#
loop_
_entity_poly.entity_id
_entity_poly.type
_entity_poly.pdbx_seq_one_letter_code
_entity_poly.pdbx_strand_id
1 'polypeptide(L)'
;MAQDFNVRVLAAHEYRALAAEIAHVESFPERVAATTPKGIFRVVRADQISYVAAIILKQELLALDADGVISPAVYLGDRAATTDLVIFATQRQYRALIGRIRAFPMEDLHAFADQLEAVLTAYDADDRGGLTLRDRAWRWGERTLIMGIINTTPDSFSGDGLDRGDAGDLVDRAVAQARHFAESGADLLDVGGESTRPGARLVEAAEERERVVPVIEALRRELDLPISVDTWKAEVAAAALDAGADLVNDVWGLRLPEGGWHTAMADLVRERNVPIILMHNRRAQAAVGTFGGHYRKVEYNDLLGDMLRELRESIAFALERGIRPEQIIVDPGIGFGKTPAQNIEVLCRLSEFKSLGYPLLLATSRKSFIGLALGNLPPDERVEGTAATVALGIQAGADMVRVHDVAPIARLARMTDAIVRPGAWERLTAQDPA
;
A
#
# COMPACT_ATOMS: atom_id res chain seq x y z
N MET A 1 8.97 30.90 -45.57
CA MET A 1 8.30 29.87 -44.75
C MET A 1 8.34 30.35 -43.32
N ALA A 2 7.21 30.34 -42.60
CA ALA A 2 7.22 30.67 -41.18
C ALA A 2 8.01 29.58 -40.43
N GLN A 3 8.79 29.97 -39.42
CA GLN A 3 9.52 29.04 -38.58
C GLN A 3 8.52 28.19 -37.79
N ASP A 4 8.62 26.86 -37.91
CA ASP A 4 7.88 25.92 -37.08
C ASP A 4 8.71 25.61 -35.82
N PHE A 5 8.09 25.75 -34.64
CA PHE A 5 8.74 25.59 -33.34
C PHE A 5 8.48 24.22 -32.70
N ASN A 6 7.63 23.37 -33.29
CA ASN A 6 7.31 22.02 -32.79
C ASN A 6 7.03 21.95 -31.26
N VAL A 7 6.10 22.80 -30.80
CA VAL A 7 5.75 22.91 -29.37
C VAL A 7 4.91 21.71 -28.91
N ARG A 8 5.28 21.08 -27.79
CA ARG A 8 4.55 19.96 -27.16
C ARG A 8 4.43 20.11 -25.64
N VAL A 9 3.46 19.42 -25.04
CA VAL A 9 3.34 19.28 -23.58
C VAL A 9 4.22 18.12 -23.10
N LEU A 10 4.97 18.31 -22.02
CA LEU A 10 5.71 17.24 -21.36
C LEU A 10 4.87 16.68 -20.20
N ALA A 11 4.63 15.37 -20.17
CA ALA A 11 3.91 14.68 -19.09
C ALA A 11 4.87 14.15 -18.00
N ALA A 12 5.80 14.99 -17.56
CA ALA A 12 6.80 14.62 -16.55
C ALA A 12 6.30 14.99 -15.14
N HIS A 13 5.61 14.05 -14.49
CA HIS A 13 5.10 14.23 -13.13
C HIS A 13 6.12 13.82 -12.04
N GLU A 14 7.19 13.16 -12.47
CA GLU A 14 8.28 12.64 -11.63
C GLU A 14 9.60 13.35 -11.92
N TYR A 15 10.43 13.46 -10.89
CA TYR A 15 11.73 14.13 -10.95
C TYR A 15 12.61 13.58 -12.07
N ARG A 16 12.72 12.25 -12.17
CA ARG A 16 13.62 11.58 -13.12
C ARG A 16 13.26 11.86 -14.58
N ALA A 17 11.97 11.78 -14.92
CA ALA A 17 11.50 12.04 -16.28
C ALA A 17 11.79 13.49 -16.69
N LEU A 18 11.54 14.44 -15.79
CA LEU A 18 11.83 15.85 -16.07
C LEU A 18 13.34 16.14 -16.15
N ALA A 19 14.13 15.53 -15.26
CA ALA A 19 15.58 15.68 -15.27
C ALA A 19 16.20 15.18 -16.58
N ALA A 20 15.70 14.07 -17.13
CA ALA A 20 16.15 13.55 -18.43
C ALA A 20 15.85 14.52 -19.58
N GLU A 21 14.63 15.08 -19.64
CA GLU A 21 14.29 16.10 -20.65
C GLU A 21 15.13 17.37 -20.51
N ILE A 22 15.39 17.84 -19.28
CA ILE A 22 16.25 19.01 -19.04
C ILE A 22 17.70 18.71 -19.45
N ALA A 23 18.21 17.50 -19.20
CA ALA A 23 19.56 17.09 -19.56
C ALA A 23 19.82 17.04 -21.08
N HIS A 24 18.76 16.94 -21.90
CA HIS A 24 18.88 17.08 -23.36
C HIS A 24 19.16 18.53 -23.81
N VAL A 25 18.90 19.52 -22.95
CA VAL A 25 19.07 20.95 -23.25
C VAL A 25 20.21 21.56 -22.44
N GLU A 26 20.35 21.17 -21.17
CA GLU A 26 21.37 21.65 -20.24
C GLU A 26 22.40 20.56 -19.95
N SER A 27 23.66 20.84 -20.26
CA SER A 27 24.75 19.87 -20.20
C SER A 27 25.45 19.81 -18.84
N PHE A 28 25.27 20.82 -17.98
CA PHE A 28 25.88 20.85 -16.64
C PHE A 28 24.97 20.14 -15.62
N PRO A 29 25.41 19.00 -15.02
CA PRO A 29 24.57 18.22 -14.11
C PRO A 29 24.06 19.01 -12.89
N GLU A 30 24.89 19.91 -12.35
CA GLU A 30 24.49 20.77 -11.23
C GLU A 30 23.32 21.70 -11.59
N ARG A 31 23.29 22.21 -12.83
CA ARG A 31 22.20 23.06 -13.33
C ARG A 31 20.93 22.28 -13.59
N VAL A 32 21.04 21.03 -14.07
CA VAL A 32 19.90 20.10 -14.15
C VAL A 32 19.30 19.90 -12.75
N ALA A 33 20.12 19.51 -11.77
CA ALA A 33 19.68 19.25 -10.40
C ALA A 33 19.04 20.49 -9.72
N ALA A 34 19.56 21.69 -9.98
CA ALA A 34 18.99 22.94 -9.46
C ALA A 34 17.69 23.37 -10.17
N THR A 35 17.44 22.89 -11.38
CA THR A 35 16.31 23.31 -12.23
C THR A 35 15.14 22.34 -12.16
N THR A 36 15.37 21.04 -12.09
CA THR A 36 14.31 20.01 -12.03
C THR A 36 13.26 20.26 -10.93
N PRO A 37 13.62 20.62 -9.68
CA PRO A 37 12.63 20.89 -8.62
C PRO A 37 11.64 22.04 -8.92
N LYS A 38 11.91 22.87 -9.95
CA LYS A 38 11.02 23.95 -10.38
C LYS A 38 9.84 23.44 -11.21
N GLY A 39 9.93 22.26 -11.83
CA GLY A 39 8.86 21.67 -12.64
C GLY A 39 8.08 20.56 -11.93
N ILE A 40 8.54 20.12 -10.75
CA ILE A 40 7.84 19.11 -9.97
C ILE A 40 6.83 19.79 -9.04
N PHE A 41 5.58 19.80 -9.46
CA PHE A 41 4.46 20.38 -8.73
C PHE A 41 3.76 19.33 -7.87
N ARG A 42 3.39 19.69 -6.63
CA ARG A 42 2.64 18.83 -5.71
C ARG A 42 1.53 19.64 -5.06
N VAL A 43 0.36 19.01 -4.94
CA VAL A 43 -0.75 19.53 -4.13
C VAL A 43 -0.73 18.79 -2.81
N VAL A 44 -0.57 19.51 -1.70
CA VAL A 44 -0.51 18.92 -0.35
C VAL A 44 -1.68 19.41 0.47
N ARG A 45 -2.42 18.50 1.08
CA ARG A 45 -3.44 18.82 2.08
C ARG A 45 -2.88 18.61 3.48
N ALA A 46 -3.17 19.54 4.38
CA ALA A 46 -2.96 19.39 5.81
C ALA A 46 -4.21 19.85 6.56
N ASP A 47 -4.55 19.16 7.64
CA ASP A 47 -5.80 19.38 8.36
C ASP A 47 -5.55 20.07 9.71
N GLN A 48 -6.57 20.75 10.23
CA GLN A 48 -6.57 21.32 11.58
C GLN A 48 -5.44 22.33 11.88
N ILE A 49 -5.08 23.16 10.91
CA ILE A 49 -4.11 24.24 11.09
C ILE A 49 -4.73 25.37 11.92
N SER A 50 -4.01 25.81 12.96
CA SER A 50 -4.43 26.93 13.81
C SER A 50 -4.51 28.24 13.03
N TYR A 51 -5.37 29.17 13.47
CA TYR A 51 -5.53 30.49 12.85
C TYR A 51 -4.19 31.19 12.56
N VAL A 52 -3.29 31.26 13.55
CA VAL A 52 -2.01 31.98 13.43
C VAL A 52 -1.10 31.29 12.41
N ALA A 53 -0.97 29.97 12.51
CA ALA A 53 -0.16 29.19 11.57
C ALA A 53 -0.70 29.31 10.14
N ALA A 54 -2.02 29.26 9.94
CA ALA A 54 -2.66 29.37 8.63
C ALA A 54 -2.39 30.72 7.96
N ILE A 55 -2.45 31.83 8.71
CA ILE A 55 -2.13 33.16 8.18
C ILE A 55 -0.65 33.25 7.78
N ILE A 56 0.26 32.77 8.63
CA ILE A 56 1.71 32.76 8.34
C ILE A 56 1.98 31.93 7.09
N LEU A 57 1.47 30.69 7.04
CA LEU A 57 1.64 29.78 5.91
C LEU A 57 1.10 30.40 4.62
N LYS A 58 -0.09 31.01 4.64
CA LYS A 58 -0.66 31.68 3.46
C LYS A 58 0.23 32.84 2.99
N GLN A 59 0.74 33.67 3.90
CA GLN A 59 1.63 34.78 3.55
C GLN A 59 2.95 34.30 2.96
N GLU A 60 3.57 33.29 3.57
CA GLU A 60 4.83 32.72 3.08
C GLU A 60 4.69 32.04 1.73
N LEU A 61 3.56 31.35 1.49
CA LEU A 61 3.24 30.77 0.18
C LEU A 61 3.14 31.85 -0.90
N LEU A 62 2.38 32.92 -0.66
CA LEU A 62 2.27 34.03 -1.61
C LEU A 62 3.61 34.71 -1.87
N ALA A 63 4.46 34.87 -0.84
CA ALA A 63 5.80 35.42 -0.96
C ALA A 63 6.80 34.50 -1.70
N LEU A 64 6.38 33.28 -2.05
CA LEU A 64 7.15 32.30 -2.83
C LEU A 64 6.56 32.07 -4.22
N ASP A 65 5.58 32.87 -4.66
CA ASP A 65 4.77 32.66 -5.87
C ASP A 65 4.08 31.28 -5.89
N ALA A 66 3.74 30.77 -4.71
CA ALA A 66 2.92 29.59 -4.50
C ALA A 66 1.51 29.99 -4.03
N ASP A 67 0.62 29.02 -3.85
CA ASP A 67 -0.72 29.30 -3.33
C ASP A 67 -1.16 28.28 -2.27
N GLY A 68 -2.16 28.68 -1.48
CA GLY A 68 -2.72 27.90 -0.39
C GLY A 68 -4.19 28.26 -0.16
N VAL A 69 -5.09 27.29 -0.14
CA VAL A 69 -6.51 27.52 0.18
C VAL A 69 -6.74 27.28 1.66
N ILE A 70 -7.31 28.27 2.34
CA ILE A 70 -7.73 28.23 3.75
C ILE A 70 -9.21 28.62 3.86
N SER A 71 -9.85 28.29 4.97
CA SER A 71 -11.27 28.52 5.19
C SER A 71 -11.60 30.02 5.33
N PRO A 72 -12.83 30.43 4.97
CA PRO A 72 -13.30 31.79 5.19
C PRO A 72 -13.22 32.27 6.63
N ALA A 73 -13.43 31.40 7.61
CA ALA A 73 -13.38 31.76 9.02
C ALA A 73 -12.01 32.37 9.39
N VAL A 74 -10.92 31.81 8.87
CA VAL A 74 -9.57 32.30 9.16
C VAL A 74 -9.31 33.66 8.51
N TYR A 75 -9.55 33.83 7.20
CA TYR A 75 -9.25 35.13 6.58
C TYR A 75 -10.29 36.22 6.90
N LEU A 76 -11.47 35.88 7.41
CA LEU A 76 -12.44 36.83 7.98
C LEU A 76 -12.16 37.17 9.46
N GLY A 77 -11.12 36.59 10.07
CA GLY A 77 -10.60 37.02 11.36
C GLY A 77 -11.10 36.26 12.59
N ASP A 78 -11.74 35.09 12.43
CA ASP A 78 -12.10 34.24 13.56
C ASP A 78 -10.86 33.57 14.16
N ARG A 79 -10.36 34.13 15.25
CA ARG A 79 -9.13 33.66 15.93
C ARG A 79 -9.28 32.32 16.63
N ALA A 80 -10.51 31.84 16.84
CA ALA A 80 -10.76 30.53 17.45
C ALA A 80 -10.87 29.41 16.39
N ALA A 81 -10.92 29.76 15.10
CA ALA A 81 -11.05 28.79 14.03
C ALA A 81 -9.75 28.01 13.77
N THR A 82 -9.91 26.74 13.42
CA THR A 82 -8.91 25.96 12.68
C THR A 82 -9.32 25.87 11.21
N THR A 83 -8.38 25.51 10.35
CA THR A 83 -8.64 25.29 8.93
C THR A 83 -7.85 24.13 8.39
N ASP A 84 -8.42 23.43 7.43
CA ASP A 84 -7.62 22.62 6.52
C ASP A 84 -6.94 23.57 5.51
N LEU A 85 -5.76 23.19 5.06
CA LEU A 85 -4.92 23.94 4.14
C LEU A 85 -4.59 23.05 2.94
N VAL A 86 -4.91 23.53 1.73
CA VAL A 86 -4.49 22.89 0.47
C VAL A 86 -3.43 23.75 -0.19
N ILE A 87 -2.21 23.25 -0.29
CA ILE A 87 -1.03 23.95 -0.80
C ILE A 87 -0.77 23.56 -2.25
N PHE A 88 -0.46 24.56 -3.07
CA PHE A 88 -0.16 24.48 -4.50
C PHE A 88 1.26 24.99 -4.72
N ALA A 89 2.24 24.10 -4.77
CA ALA A 89 3.63 24.50 -4.84
C ALA A 89 4.52 23.49 -5.58
N THR A 90 5.65 23.99 -6.09
CA THR A 90 6.75 23.18 -6.62
C THR A 90 7.63 22.65 -5.50
N GLN A 91 8.38 21.57 -5.72
CA GLN A 91 9.35 21.06 -4.75
C GLN A 91 10.32 22.16 -4.28
N ARG A 92 10.78 23.05 -5.17
CA ARG A 92 11.61 24.21 -4.81
C ARG A 92 10.90 25.13 -3.81
N GLN A 93 9.63 25.44 -4.05
CA GLN A 93 8.83 26.31 -3.19
C GLN A 93 8.57 25.66 -1.83
N TYR A 94 8.28 24.35 -1.78
CA TYR A 94 8.15 23.63 -0.51
C TYR A 94 9.43 23.68 0.33
N ARG A 95 10.60 23.42 -0.27
CA ARG A 95 11.90 23.51 0.44
C ARG A 95 12.13 24.92 1.01
N ALA A 96 11.81 25.96 0.24
CA ALA A 96 11.91 27.34 0.70
C ALA A 96 10.91 27.65 1.83
N LEU A 97 9.66 27.19 1.71
CA LEU A 97 8.63 27.34 2.73
C LEU A 97 9.08 26.72 4.06
N ILE A 98 9.50 25.45 4.03
CA ILE A 98 10.01 24.70 5.20
C ILE A 98 11.12 25.50 5.89
N GLY A 99 12.10 26.00 5.13
CA GLY A 99 13.20 26.81 5.66
C GLY A 99 12.72 28.11 6.33
N ARG A 100 11.72 28.78 5.75
CA ARG A 100 11.18 30.03 6.30
C ARG A 100 10.35 29.81 7.55
N ILE A 101 9.44 28.83 7.55
CA ILE A 101 8.57 28.59 8.71
C ILE A 101 9.33 28.06 9.94
N ARG A 102 10.45 27.34 9.73
CA ARG A 102 11.37 26.94 10.81
C ARG A 102 12.03 28.13 11.51
N ALA A 103 12.14 29.29 10.86
CA ALA A 103 12.71 30.48 11.48
C ALA A 103 11.75 31.18 12.46
N PHE A 104 10.45 30.88 12.42
CA PHE A 104 9.50 31.42 13.39
C PHE A 104 9.64 30.69 14.72
N PRO A 105 9.54 31.39 15.87
CA PRO A 105 9.61 30.76 17.19
C PRO A 105 8.25 30.14 17.57
N MET A 106 7.75 29.19 16.78
CA MET A 106 6.46 28.54 16.96
C MET A 106 6.58 27.02 16.77
N GLU A 107 6.29 26.27 17.83
CA GLU A 107 6.38 24.81 17.84
C GLU A 107 5.44 24.17 16.81
N ASP A 108 4.20 24.66 16.69
CA ASP A 108 3.23 24.19 15.67
C ASP A 108 3.79 24.30 14.23
N LEU A 109 4.51 25.38 13.91
CA LEU A 109 5.11 25.55 12.59
C LEU A 109 6.33 24.65 12.37
N HIS A 110 7.09 24.36 13.42
CA HIS A 110 8.19 23.39 13.36
C HIS A 110 7.66 21.98 13.12
N ALA A 111 6.65 21.56 13.89
CA ALA A 111 5.99 20.28 13.71
C ALA A 111 5.37 20.14 12.31
N PHE A 112 4.73 21.20 11.81
CA PHE A 112 4.20 21.23 10.44
C PHE A 112 5.32 21.09 9.39
N ALA A 113 6.44 21.81 9.56
CA ALA A 113 7.58 21.74 8.66
C ALA A 113 8.17 20.32 8.60
N ASP A 114 8.35 19.69 9.75
CA ASP A 114 8.91 18.34 9.86
C ASP A 114 7.99 17.30 9.21
N GLN A 115 6.68 17.39 9.44
CA GLN A 115 5.69 16.52 8.80
C GLN A 115 5.64 16.72 7.29
N LEU A 116 5.66 17.98 6.82
CA LEU A 116 5.63 18.31 5.40
C LEU A 116 6.89 17.81 4.69
N GLU A 117 8.06 18.00 5.29
CA GLU A 117 9.34 17.49 4.76
C GLU A 117 9.34 15.97 4.69
N ALA A 118 8.89 15.29 5.75
CA ALA A 118 8.80 13.83 5.79
C ALA A 118 7.85 13.28 4.71
N VAL A 119 6.66 13.86 4.56
CA VAL A 119 5.67 13.44 3.55
C VAL A 119 6.19 13.64 2.13
N LEU A 120 6.77 14.80 1.82
CA LEU A 120 7.32 15.06 0.49
C LEU A 120 8.49 14.12 0.17
N THR A 121 9.38 13.89 1.13
CA THR A 121 10.50 12.96 0.98
C THR A 121 10.01 11.54 0.74
N ALA A 122 9.04 11.08 1.54
CA ALA A 122 8.44 9.75 1.40
C ALA A 122 7.73 9.58 0.05
N TYR A 123 6.96 10.59 -0.38
CA TYR A 123 6.19 10.53 -1.62
C TYR A 123 7.07 10.48 -2.87
N ASP A 124 8.19 11.21 -2.86
CA ASP A 124 9.11 11.32 -4.00
C ASP A 124 10.29 10.33 -3.92
N ALA A 125 10.35 9.47 -2.90
CA ALA A 125 11.41 8.47 -2.77
C ALA A 125 11.33 7.40 -3.87
N ASP A 126 12.42 7.29 -4.66
CA ASP A 126 12.62 6.20 -5.63
C ASP A 126 13.11 4.92 -4.94
N ASP A 127 13.93 5.07 -3.89
CA ASP A 127 14.43 3.98 -3.04
C ASP A 127 13.71 4.03 -1.68
N ARG A 128 12.93 2.99 -1.38
CA ARG A 128 12.20 2.85 -0.11
C ARG A 128 12.90 1.86 0.84
N GLY A 129 14.17 1.58 0.60
CA GLY A 129 14.96 0.61 1.33
C GLY A 129 14.67 -0.82 0.89
N GLY A 130 14.95 -1.76 1.78
CA GLY A 130 14.79 -3.17 1.48
C GLY A 130 14.54 -4.01 2.72
N LEU A 131 14.05 -5.22 2.48
CA LEU A 131 13.79 -6.22 3.50
C LEU A 131 14.50 -7.50 3.10
N THR A 132 15.34 -8.05 3.98
CA THR A 132 15.88 -9.39 3.77
C THR A 132 15.01 -10.37 4.53
N LEU A 133 14.42 -11.30 3.80
CA LEU A 133 13.62 -12.38 4.36
C LEU A 133 14.22 -13.71 3.92
N ARG A 134 14.67 -14.49 4.90
CA ARG A 134 15.50 -15.69 4.66
C ARG A 134 16.76 -15.33 3.85
N ASP A 135 16.96 -15.96 2.71
CA ASP A 135 18.06 -15.75 1.76
C ASP A 135 17.71 -14.73 0.65
N ARG A 136 16.54 -14.10 0.71
CA ARG A 136 16.03 -13.20 -0.32
C ARG A 136 16.09 -11.75 0.13
N ALA A 137 16.85 -10.95 -0.60
CA ALA A 137 16.85 -9.50 -0.45
C ALA A 137 15.80 -8.88 -1.35
N TRP A 138 14.83 -8.20 -0.76
CA TRP A 138 13.83 -7.39 -1.45
C TRP A 138 14.27 -5.93 -1.46
N ARG A 139 14.17 -5.30 -2.62
CA ARG A 139 14.40 -3.86 -2.79
C ARG A 139 13.12 -3.23 -3.29
N TRP A 140 12.56 -2.36 -2.46
CA TRP A 140 11.30 -1.71 -2.76
C TRP A 140 11.48 -0.72 -3.91
N GLY A 141 10.48 -0.64 -4.79
CA GLY A 141 10.55 0.23 -5.97
C GLY A 141 11.29 -0.32 -7.19
N GLU A 142 12.12 -1.38 -7.06
CA GLU A 142 12.86 -1.93 -8.22
C GLU A 142 12.00 -2.85 -9.11
N ARG A 143 11.11 -3.61 -8.48
CA ARG A 143 10.12 -4.48 -9.13
C ARG A 143 8.97 -4.74 -8.17
N THR A 144 7.86 -5.22 -8.70
CA THR A 144 6.71 -5.64 -7.92
C THR A 144 6.88 -7.08 -7.44
N LEU A 145 6.65 -7.33 -6.15
CA LEU A 145 6.67 -8.66 -5.56
C LEU A 145 5.28 -9.33 -5.65
N ILE A 146 5.27 -10.63 -5.95
CA ILE A 146 4.02 -11.40 -6.11
C ILE A 146 3.78 -12.29 -4.89
N MET A 147 2.74 -11.98 -4.12
CA MET A 147 2.25 -12.79 -3.00
C MET A 147 1.11 -13.71 -3.47
N GLY A 148 1.34 -15.03 -3.46
CA GLY A 148 0.34 -16.04 -3.83
C GLY A 148 -0.55 -16.46 -2.66
N ILE A 149 -1.87 -16.40 -2.83
CA ILE A 149 -2.85 -16.70 -1.77
C ILE A 149 -3.10 -18.21 -1.66
N ILE A 150 -2.83 -18.78 -0.48
CA ILE A 150 -3.15 -20.16 -0.11
C ILE A 150 -4.23 -20.13 0.98
N ASN A 151 -5.49 -20.31 0.59
CA ASN A 151 -6.60 -20.39 1.54
C ASN A 151 -6.74 -21.82 2.05
N THR A 152 -6.77 -22.03 3.37
CA THR A 152 -6.91 -23.37 3.99
C THR A 152 -8.30 -23.57 4.59
N THR A 153 -9.31 -22.93 4.01
CA THR A 153 -10.71 -23.09 4.44
C THR A 153 -11.39 -24.24 3.70
N PRO A 154 -12.28 -25.02 4.34
CA PRO A 154 -13.01 -26.10 3.66
C PRO A 154 -13.80 -25.64 2.44
N ASP A 155 -14.32 -24.41 2.46
CA ASP A 155 -15.16 -23.84 1.39
C ASP A 155 -14.36 -23.22 0.22
N SER A 156 -13.04 -23.03 0.34
CA SER A 156 -12.24 -22.40 -0.73
C SER A 156 -11.91 -23.35 -1.87
N PHE A 157 -12.09 -24.66 -1.65
CA PHE A 157 -11.66 -25.72 -2.53
C PHE A 157 -12.80 -26.53 -3.15
N SER A 158 -14.06 -26.17 -2.86
CA SER A 158 -15.26 -26.89 -3.27
C SER A 158 -15.84 -26.47 -4.63
N GLY A 159 -15.10 -25.65 -5.41
CA GLY A 159 -15.51 -25.20 -6.75
C GLY A 159 -15.57 -26.32 -7.81
N ASP A 160 -15.07 -27.50 -7.49
CA ASP A 160 -15.00 -28.70 -8.33
C ASP A 160 -16.05 -29.78 -7.97
N GLY A 161 -16.93 -29.51 -7.00
CA GLY A 161 -18.08 -30.39 -6.72
C GLY A 161 -17.73 -31.75 -6.11
N LEU A 162 -16.56 -31.90 -5.49
CA LEU A 162 -16.18 -33.11 -4.76
C LEU A 162 -16.33 -32.90 -3.24
N ASP A 163 -16.76 -33.99 -2.59
CA ASP A 163 -17.03 -34.10 -1.16
C ASP A 163 -15.93 -33.49 -0.27
N ARG A 164 -16.31 -33.09 0.94
CA ARG A 164 -15.40 -32.61 2.00
C ARG A 164 -14.24 -33.60 2.20
N GLY A 165 -13.12 -33.34 1.54
CA GLY A 165 -11.91 -34.15 1.67
C GLY A 165 -11.38 -34.12 3.11
N ASP A 166 -10.75 -35.22 3.53
CA ASP A 166 -10.04 -35.30 4.80
C ASP A 166 -8.94 -34.23 4.89
N ALA A 167 -8.51 -33.86 6.11
CA ALA A 167 -7.49 -32.83 6.33
C ALA A 167 -6.16 -33.08 5.58
N GLY A 168 -5.84 -34.33 5.25
CA GLY A 168 -4.68 -34.68 4.40
C GLY A 168 -4.81 -34.19 2.96
N ASP A 169 -6.01 -34.26 2.38
CA ASP A 169 -6.28 -33.76 1.02
C ASP A 169 -6.09 -32.23 0.94
N LEU A 170 -6.50 -31.51 1.99
CA LEU A 170 -6.30 -30.06 2.05
C LEU A 170 -4.81 -29.66 2.03
N VAL A 171 -3.98 -30.36 2.79
CA VAL A 171 -2.53 -30.08 2.86
C VAL A 171 -1.87 -30.38 1.52
N ASP A 172 -2.16 -31.54 0.93
CA ASP A 172 -1.58 -31.94 -0.37
C ASP A 172 -1.99 -30.96 -1.48
N ARG A 173 -3.25 -30.51 -1.49
CA ARG A 173 -3.73 -29.49 -2.44
C ARG A 173 -3.06 -28.13 -2.25
N ALA A 174 -2.89 -27.69 -1.00
CA ALA A 174 -2.19 -26.44 -0.69
C ALA A 174 -0.73 -26.48 -1.15
N VAL A 175 -0.05 -27.61 -0.92
CA VAL A 175 1.32 -27.86 -1.37
C VAL A 175 1.43 -27.87 -2.89
N ALA A 176 0.53 -28.58 -3.59
CA ALA A 176 0.50 -28.61 -5.05
C ALA A 176 0.27 -27.21 -5.65
N GLN A 177 -0.64 -26.44 -5.07
CA GLN A 177 -0.89 -25.06 -5.49
C GLN A 177 0.32 -24.15 -5.23
N ALA A 178 0.98 -24.29 -4.09
CA ALA A 178 2.17 -23.52 -3.76
C ALA A 178 3.35 -23.83 -4.70
N ARG A 179 3.55 -25.11 -5.08
CA ARG A 179 4.53 -25.50 -6.11
C ARG A 179 4.23 -24.81 -7.44
N HIS A 180 2.96 -24.84 -7.86
CA HIS A 180 2.52 -24.14 -9.06
C HIS A 180 2.77 -22.62 -8.99
N PHE A 181 2.50 -22.00 -7.84
CA PHE A 181 2.78 -20.57 -7.63
C PHE A 181 4.27 -20.26 -7.68
N ALA A 182 5.12 -21.08 -7.08
CA ALA A 182 6.57 -20.92 -7.15
C ALA A 182 7.08 -20.96 -8.60
N GLU A 183 6.63 -21.94 -9.39
CA GLU A 183 6.95 -22.06 -10.82
C GLU A 183 6.39 -20.88 -11.64
N SER A 184 5.26 -20.32 -11.21
CA SER A 184 4.57 -19.21 -11.86
C SER A 184 5.14 -17.83 -11.52
N GLY A 185 6.14 -17.76 -10.63
CA GLY A 185 6.81 -16.51 -10.26
C GLY A 185 6.28 -15.83 -9.00
N ALA A 186 5.68 -16.59 -8.07
CA ALA A 186 5.43 -16.07 -6.72
C ALA A 186 6.76 -15.81 -5.98
N ASP A 187 6.84 -14.68 -5.31
CA ASP A 187 7.97 -14.29 -4.45
C ASP A 187 7.77 -14.71 -3.00
N LEU A 188 6.51 -14.90 -2.60
CA LEU A 188 6.10 -15.38 -1.28
C LEU A 188 4.69 -15.99 -1.35
N LEU A 189 4.36 -16.77 -0.33
CA LEU A 189 3.06 -17.39 -0.14
C LEU A 189 2.38 -16.77 1.07
N ASP A 190 1.06 -16.64 1.05
CA ASP A 190 0.27 -16.14 2.17
C ASP A 190 -0.83 -17.16 2.53
N VAL A 191 -0.71 -17.71 3.74
CA VAL A 191 -1.53 -18.83 4.22
C VAL A 191 -2.58 -18.30 5.19
N GLY A 192 -3.86 -18.47 4.86
CA GLY A 192 -4.98 -18.02 5.68
C GLY A 192 -5.97 -19.13 6.01
N GLY A 193 -6.26 -19.32 7.30
CA GLY A 193 -7.21 -20.32 7.80
C GLY A 193 -8.61 -19.79 8.11
N GLU A 194 -8.76 -18.47 8.12
CA GLU A 194 -10.00 -17.75 8.34
C GLU A 194 -10.41 -17.01 7.06
N SER A 195 -11.66 -17.18 6.64
CA SER A 195 -12.19 -16.43 5.51
C SER A 195 -12.42 -14.98 5.95
N THR A 196 -11.67 -14.06 5.36
CA THR A 196 -11.79 -12.62 5.62
C THR A 196 -12.83 -11.95 4.71
N ARG A 197 -13.64 -12.75 3.98
CA ARG A 197 -14.69 -12.23 3.09
C ARG A 197 -15.80 -11.53 3.89
N PRO A 198 -16.40 -10.43 3.38
CA PRO A 198 -17.48 -9.76 4.09
C PRO A 198 -18.66 -10.71 4.36
N GLY A 199 -18.99 -10.91 5.64
CA GLY A 199 -20.06 -11.81 6.10
C GLY A 199 -19.63 -13.24 6.42
N ALA A 200 -18.34 -13.55 6.36
CA ALA A 200 -17.82 -14.85 6.82
C ALA A 200 -17.99 -15.01 8.35
N ARG A 201 -18.17 -16.26 8.78
CA ARG A 201 -18.21 -16.61 10.21
C ARG A 201 -16.79 -16.58 10.76
N LEU A 202 -16.62 -15.92 11.92
CA LEU A 202 -15.36 -15.94 12.65
C LEU A 202 -15.04 -17.36 13.10
N VAL A 203 -13.78 -17.73 12.95
CA VAL A 203 -13.24 -19.04 13.34
C VAL A 203 -12.53 -18.89 14.69
N GLU A 204 -12.76 -19.82 15.60
CA GLU A 204 -12.04 -19.87 16.88
C GLU A 204 -10.55 -20.12 16.62
N ALA A 205 -9.67 -19.55 17.43
CA ALA A 205 -8.23 -19.61 17.18
C ALA A 205 -7.67 -21.03 17.13
N ALA A 206 -8.21 -21.94 17.94
CA ALA A 206 -7.81 -23.35 17.92
C ALA A 206 -8.09 -24.00 16.56
N GLU A 207 -9.27 -23.73 15.97
CA GLU A 207 -9.67 -24.26 14.67
C GLU A 207 -8.86 -23.61 13.54
N GLU A 208 -8.59 -22.31 13.60
CA GLU A 208 -7.74 -21.63 12.63
C GLU A 208 -6.31 -22.19 12.66
N ARG A 209 -5.75 -22.41 13.86
CA ARG A 209 -4.43 -23.01 14.06
C ARG A 209 -4.36 -24.42 13.46
N GLU A 210 -5.36 -25.26 13.68
CA GLU A 210 -5.45 -26.61 13.11
C GLU A 210 -5.49 -26.61 11.57
N ARG A 211 -5.97 -25.52 10.96
CA ARG A 211 -5.97 -25.36 9.50
C ARG A 211 -4.64 -24.85 8.95
N VAL A 212 -4.02 -23.85 9.59
CA VAL A 212 -2.83 -23.20 9.02
C VAL A 212 -1.52 -23.91 9.35
N VAL A 213 -1.36 -24.45 10.57
CA VAL A 213 -0.08 -25.00 11.02
C VAL A 213 0.37 -26.19 10.16
N PRO A 214 -0.47 -27.22 9.89
CA PRO A 214 -0.03 -28.36 9.08
C PRO A 214 0.36 -27.96 7.65
N VAL A 215 -0.34 -26.98 7.07
CA VAL A 215 -0.01 -26.45 5.74
C VAL A 215 1.33 -25.73 5.76
N ILE A 216 1.57 -24.83 6.72
CA ILE A 216 2.84 -24.11 6.83
C ILE A 216 4.01 -25.08 7.01
N GLU A 217 3.88 -26.08 7.87
CA GLU A 217 4.93 -27.09 8.05
C GLU A 217 5.21 -27.87 6.75
N ALA A 218 4.17 -28.29 6.03
CA ALA A 218 4.32 -29.02 4.77
C ALA A 218 4.98 -28.14 3.70
N LEU A 219 4.51 -26.90 3.53
CA LEU A 219 5.10 -25.93 2.62
C LEU A 219 6.58 -25.67 2.94
N ARG A 220 6.92 -25.53 4.22
CA ARG A 220 8.30 -25.28 4.64
C ARG A 220 9.25 -26.45 4.35
N ARG A 221 8.76 -27.69 4.37
CA ARG A 221 9.58 -28.87 4.01
C ARG A 221 9.86 -28.95 2.50
N GLU A 222 9.00 -28.35 1.68
CA GLU A 222 9.03 -28.54 0.23
C GLU A 222 9.49 -27.31 -0.55
N LEU A 223 9.39 -26.10 0.03
CA LEU A 223 9.63 -24.84 -0.66
C LEU A 223 10.48 -23.88 0.19
N ASP A 224 11.41 -23.22 -0.49
CA ASP A 224 12.25 -22.15 0.10
C ASP A 224 11.59 -20.76 0.04
N LEU A 225 10.40 -20.64 -0.54
CA LEU A 225 9.68 -19.37 -0.58
C LEU A 225 9.37 -18.88 0.84
N PRO A 226 9.46 -17.56 1.09
CA PRO A 226 8.94 -16.99 2.31
C PRO A 226 7.43 -17.26 2.46
N ILE A 227 7.01 -17.50 3.70
CA ILE A 227 5.62 -17.80 4.05
C ILE A 227 5.09 -16.72 4.99
N SER A 228 4.00 -16.10 4.60
CA SER A 228 3.17 -15.23 5.42
C SER A 228 2.03 -16.02 6.05
N VAL A 229 1.67 -15.66 7.28
CA VAL A 229 0.41 -16.08 7.90
C VAL A 229 -0.59 -14.92 7.90
N ASP A 230 -1.73 -15.12 7.25
CA ASP A 230 -2.88 -14.19 7.23
C ASP A 230 -3.74 -14.44 8.47
N THR A 231 -3.42 -13.73 9.56
CA THR A 231 -4.17 -13.82 10.81
C THR A 231 -4.01 -12.54 11.63
N TRP A 232 -5.10 -12.17 12.31
CA TRP A 232 -5.10 -11.09 13.29
C TRP A 232 -5.00 -11.63 14.73
N LYS A 233 -4.98 -12.96 14.93
CA LYS A 233 -4.97 -13.60 16.26
C LYS A 233 -3.53 -13.94 16.67
N ALA A 234 -3.05 -13.34 17.76
CA ALA A 234 -1.66 -13.49 18.19
C ALA A 234 -1.26 -14.95 18.47
N GLU A 235 -2.16 -15.76 19.02
CA GLU A 235 -1.88 -17.17 19.31
C GLU A 235 -1.79 -18.05 18.05
N VAL A 236 -2.51 -17.69 16.98
CA VAL A 236 -2.40 -18.35 15.66
C VAL A 236 -1.10 -17.94 14.99
N ALA A 237 -0.78 -16.63 15.01
CA ALA A 237 0.48 -16.12 14.49
C ALA A 237 1.69 -16.77 15.19
N ALA A 238 1.66 -16.92 16.52
CA ALA A 238 2.74 -17.55 17.27
C ALA A 238 2.97 -18.99 16.81
N ALA A 239 1.91 -19.79 16.71
CA ALA A 239 2.00 -21.18 16.25
C ALA A 239 2.46 -21.29 14.78
N ALA A 240 2.01 -20.38 13.92
CA ALA A 240 2.41 -20.32 12.52
C ALA A 240 3.91 -19.96 12.36
N LEU A 241 4.40 -18.99 13.14
CA LEU A 241 5.82 -18.62 13.16
C LEU A 241 6.68 -19.78 13.67
N ASP A 242 6.26 -20.46 14.74
CA ASP A 242 6.95 -21.64 15.26
C ASP A 242 6.96 -22.80 14.24
N ALA A 243 5.93 -22.90 13.39
CA ALA A 243 5.84 -23.87 12.29
C ALA A 243 6.68 -23.50 11.06
N GLY A 244 7.22 -22.28 10.99
CA GLY A 244 8.12 -21.83 9.93
C GLY A 244 7.54 -20.75 8.99
N ALA A 245 6.49 -20.03 9.39
CA ALA A 245 6.15 -18.75 8.76
C ALA A 245 7.24 -17.70 9.05
N ASP A 246 7.46 -16.78 8.11
CA ASP A 246 8.51 -15.76 8.16
C ASP A 246 7.96 -14.35 8.40
N LEU A 247 6.67 -14.09 8.16
CA LEU A 247 6.04 -12.78 8.35
C LEU A 247 4.55 -12.89 8.73
N VAL A 248 4.01 -11.85 9.34
CA VAL A 248 2.59 -11.76 9.75
C VAL A 248 1.84 -10.79 8.85
N ASN A 249 0.70 -11.21 8.32
CA ASN A 249 -0.24 -10.36 7.58
C ASN A 249 -1.48 -10.10 8.44
N ASP A 250 -1.55 -8.90 9.04
CA ASP A 250 -2.62 -8.53 9.98
C ASP A 250 -3.66 -7.62 9.32
N VAL A 251 -4.82 -8.20 9.03
CA VAL A 251 -5.99 -7.52 8.46
C VAL A 251 -6.62 -6.45 9.37
N TRP A 252 -6.14 -6.26 10.59
CA TRP A 252 -6.55 -5.18 11.47
C TRP A 252 -5.43 -4.20 11.80
N GLY A 253 -4.22 -4.40 11.25
CA GLY A 253 -3.11 -3.48 11.40
C GLY A 253 -2.79 -3.16 12.86
N LEU A 254 -2.65 -4.20 13.68
CA LEU A 254 -2.44 -4.15 15.14
C LEU A 254 -3.59 -3.54 15.94
N ARG A 255 -4.78 -3.41 15.37
CA ARG A 255 -5.99 -3.08 16.13
C ARG A 255 -6.75 -4.34 16.47
N LEU A 256 -7.49 -4.28 17.56
CA LEU A 256 -8.50 -5.29 17.84
C LEU A 256 -9.79 -4.93 17.08
N PRO A 257 -10.53 -5.92 16.57
CA PRO A 257 -11.83 -5.68 15.93
C PRO A 257 -12.76 -4.84 16.83
N GLU A 258 -12.78 -5.10 18.14
CA GLU A 258 -13.57 -4.40 19.16
C GLU A 258 -13.05 -3.01 19.54
N GLY A 259 -11.92 -2.59 18.97
CA GLY A 259 -11.26 -1.34 19.26
C GLY A 259 -10.09 -1.51 20.24
N GLY A 260 -9.20 -0.52 20.24
CA GLY A 260 -7.94 -0.57 20.97
C GLY A 260 -6.82 -1.27 20.20
N TRP A 261 -5.66 -1.33 20.84
CA TRP A 261 -4.43 -1.86 20.26
C TRP A 261 -4.19 -3.33 20.63
N HIS A 262 -3.73 -4.11 19.67
CA HIS A 262 -3.41 -5.52 19.83
C HIS A 262 -1.97 -5.71 20.29
N THR A 263 -1.69 -5.34 21.54
CA THR A 263 -0.33 -5.37 22.13
C THR A 263 0.32 -6.75 22.05
N ALA A 264 -0.44 -7.83 22.25
CA ALA A 264 0.08 -9.20 22.18
C ALA A 264 0.66 -9.54 20.79
N MET A 265 -0.01 -9.11 19.71
CA MET A 265 0.51 -9.30 18.34
C MET A 265 1.77 -8.47 18.11
N ALA A 266 1.77 -7.20 18.53
CA ALA A 266 2.93 -6.34 18.35
C ALA A 266 4.17 -6.86 19.11
N ASP A 267 3.97 -7.34 20.34
CA ASP A 267 5.04 -7.92 21.16
C ASP A 267 5.58 -9.21 20.55
N LEU A 268 4.70 -10.09 20.06
CA LEU A 268 5.10 -11.30 19.35
C LEU A 268 5.97 -10.98 18.13
N VAL A 269 5.52 -10.06 17.27
CA VAL A 269 6.23 -9.66 16.04
C VAL A 269 7.63 -9.11 16.37
N ARG A 270 7.71 -8.25 17.38
CA ARG A 270 8.98 -7.72 17.91
C ARG A 270 9.88 -8.83 18.44
N GLU A 271 9.37 -9.72 19.28
CA GLU A 271 10.14 -10.80 19.91
C GLU A 271 10.66 -11.81 18.90
N ARG A 272 9.83 -12.18 17.93
CA ARG A 272 10.21 -13.09 16.83
C ARG A 272 11.02 -12.41 15.75
N ASN A 273 11.11 -11.08 15.80
CA ASN A 273 11.86 -10.27 14.85
C ASN A 273 11.43 -10.50 13.39
N VAL A 274 10.12 -10.55 13.15
CA VAL A 274 9.54 -10.81 11.83
C VAL A 274 8.89 -9.56 11.23
N PRO A 275 8.77 -9.46 9.90
CA PRO A 275 7.99 -8.41 9.26
C PRO A 275 6.49 -8.52 9.54
N ILE A 276 5.79 -7.39 9.47
CA ILE A 276 4.33 -7.31 9.59
C ILE A 276 3.73 -6.44 8.48
N ILE A 277 2.62 -6.90 7.91
CA ILE A 277 1.75 -6.10 7.05
C ILE A 277 0.62 -5.52 7.90
N LEU A 278 0.52 -4.19 7.91
CA LEU A 278 -0.52 -3.44 8.60
C LEU A 278 -1.59 -3.03 7.59
N MET A 279 -2.73 -3.71 7.63
CA MET A 279 -3.85 -3.39 6.75
C MET A 279 -4.82 -2.41 7.40
N HIS A 280 -5.25 -1.41 6.63
CA HIS A 280 -6.36 -0.56 7.03
C HIS A 280 -7.67 -1.32 7.00
N ASN A 281 -8.41 -1.33 8.11
CA ASN A 281 -9.73 -1.95 8.20
C ASN A 281 -10.65 -1.22 9.18
N ARG A 282 -11.95 -1.27 8.92
CA ARG A 282 -13.00 -0.76 9.81
C ARG A 282 -14.11 -1.80 9.91
N ARG A 283 -14.66 -1.99 11.10
CA ARG A 283 -15.87 -2.79 11.28
C ARG A 283 -17.03 -2.15 10.51
N ALA A 284 -17.71 -2.96 9.71
CA ALA A 284 -18.89 -2.55 8.97
C ALA A 284 -19.81 -3.74 8.74
N GLN A 285 -21.10 -3.46 8.57
CA GLN A 285 -22.09 -4.50 8.27
C GLN A 285 -21.95 -4.92 6.80
N ALA A 286 -21.59 -6.19 6.60
CA ALA A 286 -21.52 -6.79 5.28
C ALA A 286 -22.93 -7.18 4.80
N ALA A 287 -23.19 -6.96 3.52
CA ALA A 287 -24.29 -7.57 2.80
C ALA A 287 -23.73 -8.73 1.96
N VAL A 288 -24.30 -9.92 2.14
CA VAL A 288 -24.01 -11.08 1.31
C VAL A 288 -25.03 -11.11 0.17
N GLY A 289 -24.54 -11.18 -1.06
CA GLY A 289 -25.38 -11.34 -2.25
C GLY A 289 -24.81 -12.40 -3.19
N THR A 290 -25.51 -12.63 -4.30
CA THR A 290 -25.19 -13.66 -5.30
C THR A 290 -23.75 -13.60 -5.83
N PHE A 291 -23.09 -12.44 -5.74
CA PHE A 291 -21.77 -12.18 -6.35
C PHE A 291 -20.64 -12.00 -5.33
N GLY A 292 -20.92 -12.35 -4.07
CA GLY A 292 -20.03 -12.19 -2.92
C GLY A 292 -20.46 -11.09 -1.94
N GLY A 293 -19.73 -10.97 -0.85
CA GLY A 293 -19.96 -9.96 0.18
C GLY A 293 -19.47 -8.57 -0.21
N HIS A 294 -20.20 -7.53 0.18
CA HIS A 294 -19.78 -6.13 0.09
C HIS A 294 -20.36 -5.31 1.25
N TYR A 295 -19.77 -4.16 1.56
CA TYR A 295 -20.31 -3.25 2.56
C TYR A 295 -21.26 -2.25 1.90
N ARG A 296 -22.42 -2.02 2.53
CA ARG A 296 -23.43 -1.07 2.02
C ARG A 296 -23.21 0.36 2.50
N LYS A 297 -22.74 0.51 3.74
CA LYS A 297 -22.47 1.81 4.35
C LYS A 297 -21.27 1.70 5.28
N VAL A 298 -20.27 2.55 5.03
CA VAL A 298 -19.15 2.80 5.94
C VAL A 298 -18.88 4.29 5.94
N GLU A 299 -18.90 4.89 7.12
CA GLU A 299 -18.76 6.34 7.28
C GLU A 299 -17.28 6.70 7.33
N TYR A 300 -16.87 7.64 6.48
CA TYR A 300 -15.59 8.32 6.49
C TYR A 300 -15.90 9.81 6.34
N ASN A 301 -15.13 10.68 7.02
CA ASN A 301 -15.27 12.13 6.84
C ASN A 301 -14.53 12.58 5.58
N ASP A 302 -13.27 12.16 5.46
CA ASP A 302 -12.46 12.15 4.25
C ASP A 302 -11.89 10.74 4.12
N LEU A 303 -12.29 10.01 3.08
CA LEU A 303 -11.92 8.61 2.91
C LEU A 303 -10.40 8.40 2.99
N LEU A 304 -9.63 9.16 2.21
CA LEU A 304 -8.17 8.98 2.13
C LEU A 304 -7.49 9.59 3.36
N GLY A 305 -7.92 10.78 3.79
CA GLY A 305 -7.39 11.44 4.98
C GLY A 305 -7.54 10.60 6.24
N ASP A 306 -8.72 10.00 6.44
CA ASP A 306 -8.99 9.09 7.55
C ASP A 306 -8.14 7.81 7.46
N MET A 307 -8.06 7.18 6.29
CA MET A 307 -7.26 5.97 6.11
C MET A 307 -5.77 6.19 6.39
N LEU A 308 -5.21 7.28 5.86
CA LEU A 308 -3.81 7.65 6.08
C LEU A 308 -3.53 7.93 7.55
N ARG A 309 -4.44 8.64 8.23
CA ARG A 309 -4.32 8.91 9.66
C ARG A 309 -4.36 7.62 10.48
N GLU A 310 -5.31 6.74 10.22
CA GLU A 310 -5.46 5.48 10.95
C GLU A 310 -4.27 4.53 10.74
N LEU A 311 -3.71 4.49 9.52
CA LEU A 311 -2.47 3.75 9.25
C LEU A 311 -1.25 4.38 9.94
N ARG A 312 -1.13 5.72 9.95
CA ARG A 312 -0.06 6.41 10.71
C ARG A 312 -0.12 6.08 12.18
N GLU A 313 -1.32 6.01 12.76
CA GLU A 313 -1.51 5.59 14.15
C GLU A 313 -1.04 4.14 14.36
N SER A 314 -1.39 3.21 13.46
CA SER A 314 -0.94 1.81 13.54
C SER A 314 0.58 1.68 13.39
N ILE A 315 1.19 2.44 12.49
CA ILE A 315 2.64 2.51 12.32
C ILE A 315 3.30 3.06 13.59
N ALA A 316 2.79 4.18 14.12
CA ALA A 316 3.32 4.79 15.33
C ALA A 316 3.28 3.83 16.52
N PHE A 317 2.17 3.09 16.67
CA PHE A 317 2.05 2.05 17.69
C PHE A 317 3.07 0.93 17.49
N ALA A 318 3.25 0.43 16.26
CA ALA A 318 4.26 -0.59 15.95
C ALA A 318 5.68 -0.13 16.32
N LEU A 319 6.04 1.10 15.95
CA LEU A 319 7.33 1.71 16.27
C LEU A 319 7.52 1.91 17.77
N GLU A 320 6.49 2.36 18.50
CA GLU A 320 6.52 2.52 19.96
C GLU A 320 6.75 1.18 20.67
N ARG A 321 6.18 0.09 20.15
CA ARG A 321 6.45 -1.26 20.65
C ARG A 321 7.85 -1.76 20.28
N GLY A 322 8.58 -1.08 19.39
CA GLY A 322 9.95 -1.44 19.00
C GLY A 322 10.04 -2.36 17.79
N ILE A 323 8.98 -2.46 16.98
CA ILE A 323 9.06 -3.05 15.64
C ILE A 323 9.87 -2.09 14.76
N ARG A 324 10.84 -2.62 14.00
CA ARG A 324 11.70 -1.74 13.19
C ARG A 324 10.95 -1.20 11.97
N PRO A 325 11.24 0.04 11.51
CA PRO A 325 10.60 0.62 10.34
C PRO A 325 10.67 -0.27 9.09
N GLU A 326 11.84 -0.86 8.81
CA GLU A 326 12.08 -1.75 7.67
C GLU A 326 11.31 -3.08 7.71
N GLN A 327 10.65 -3.40 8.82
CA GLN A 327 9.79 -4.58 8.97
C GLN A 327 8.31 -4.30 8.70
N ILE A 328 7.92 -3.04 8.48
CA ILE A 328 6.53 -2.63 8.32
C ILE A 328 6.19 -2.51 6.84
N ILE A 329 5.11 -3.17 6.44
CA ILE A 329 4.47 -3.03 5.13
C ILE A 329 3.04 -2.51 5.36
N VAL A 330 2.52 -1.66 4.47
CA VAL A 330 1.17 -1.10 4.59
C VAL A 330 0.24 -1.64 3.51
N ASP A 331 -1.02 -1.91 3.85
CA ASP A 331 -2.07 -2.28 2.90
C ASP A 331 -3.28 -1.33 3.08
N PRO A 332 -3.78 -0.66 2.02
CA PRO A 332 -4.99 0.17 2.09
C PRO A 332 -6.25 -0.64 2.40
N GLY A 333 -6.15 -1.97 2.35
CA GLY A 333 -7.16 -2.94 2.72
C GLY A 333 -8.38 -2.82 1.83
N ILE A 334 -8.23 -3.03 0.51
CA ILE A 334 -9.26 -2.72 -0.50
C ILE A 334 -10.64 -3.26 -0.10
N GLY A 335 -11.14 -4.46 -0.41
CA GLY A 335 -12.51 -4.86 0.00
C GLY A 335 -12.84 -4.98 1.51
N PHE A 336 -12.21 -4.22 2.42
CA PHE A 336 -12.38 -4.23 3.88
C PHE A 336 -12.83 -2.87 4.41
N GLY A 337 -13.97 -2.84 5.11
CA GLY A 337 -14.52 -1.62 5.67
C GLY A 337 -14.80 -0.53 4.62
N LYS A 338 -15.13 -0.90 3.38
CA LYS A 338 -15.34 0.04 2.27
C LYS A 338 -16.45 -0.41 1.33
N THR A 339 -17.27 0.53 0.86
CA THR A 339 -18.24 0.27 -0.20
C THR A 339 -17.54 0.07 -1.55
N PRO A 340 -18.20 -0.53 -2.57
CA PRO A 340 -17.62 -0.64 -3.91
C PRO A 340 -17.13 0.69 -4.50
N ALA A 341 -17.87 1.79 -4.30
CA ALA A 341 -17.47 3.12 -4.77
C ALA A 341 -16.22 3.63 -4.04
N GLN A 342 -16.16 3.46 -2.71
CA GLN A 342 -14.97 3.82 -1.92
C GLN A 342 -13.74 3.01 -2.34
N ASN A 343 -13.89 1.73 -2.71
CA ASN A 343 -12.79 0.94 -3.25
C ASN A 343 -12.21 1.51 -4.55
N ILE A 344 -13.07 1.97 -5.45
CA ILE A 344 -12.64 2.62 -6.69
C ILE A 344 -11.94 3.95 -6.37
N GLU A 345 -12.49 4.76 -5.47
CA GLU A 345 -11.87 6.03 -5.07
C GLU A 345 -10.45 5.82 -4.50
N VAL A 346 -10.26 4.82 -3.63
CA VAL A 346 -8.93 4.47 -3.09
C VAL A 346 -7.97 4.05 -4.21
N LEU A 347 -8.43 3.28 -5.21
CA LEU A 347 -7.57 2.91 -6.34
C LEU A 347 -7.18 4.13 -7.19
N CYS A 348 -8.11 5.05 -7.44
CA CYS A 348 -7.84 6.30 -8.16
C CYS A 348 -6.82 7.18 -7.44
N ARG A 349 -6.80 7.14 -6.10
CA ARG A 349 -5.97 7.97 -5.23
C ARG A 349 -4.87 7.18 -4.51
N LEU A 350 -4.51 6.00 -5.02
CA LEU A 350 -3.60 5.07 -4.34
C LEU A 350 -2.21 5.65 -4.11
N SER A 351 -1.75 6.55 -4.98
CA SER A 351 -0.43 7.19 -4.83
C SER A 351 -0.33 8.04 -3.56
N GLU A 352 -1.44 8.49 -2.97
CA GLU A 352 -1.43 9.22 -1.69
C GLU A 352 -0.84 8.39 -0.54
N PHE A 353 -0.92 7.05 -0.60
CA PHE A 353 -0.33 6.14 0.40
C PHE A 353 1.20 6.17 0.41
N LYS A 354 1.85 6.64 -0.67
CA LYS A 354 3.30 6.87 -0.67
C LYS A 354 3.72 7.88 0.40
N SER A 355 2.81 8.76 0.82
CA SER A 355 3.02 9.73 1.91
C SER A 355 3.28 9.09 3.28
N LEU A 356 3.04 7.78 3.42
CA LEU A 356 3.36 7.03 4.63
C LEU A 356 4.86 6.68 4.70
N GLY A 357 5.55 6.57 3.57
CA GLY A 357 6.97 6.21 3.52
C GLY A 357 7.28 4.72 3.72
N TYR A 358 6.25 3.86 3.64
CA TYR A 358 6.38 2.40 3.78
C TYR A 358 6.04 1.68 2.46
N PRO A 359 6.58 0.47 2.23
CA PRO A 359 6.22 -0.34 1.08
C PRO A 359 4.72 -0.69 1.10
N LEU A 360 4.12 -0.67 -0.09
CA LEU A 360 2.67 -0.80 -0.25
C LEU A 360 2.29 -2.17 -0.83
N LEU A 361 1.49 -2.94 -0.08
CA LEU A 361 0.83 -4.14 -0.56
C LEU A 361 -0.56 -3.80 -1.12
N LEU A 362 -0.90 -4.33 -2.29
CA LEU A 362 -2.22 -4.19 -2.89
C LEU A 362 -2.92 -5.54 -3.07
N ALA A 363 -4.07 -5.70 -2.42
CA ALA A 363 -4.88 -6.91 -2.48
C ALA A 363 -6.26 -6.65 -3.11
N THR A 364 -6.37 -6.79 -4.43
CA THR A 364 -7.63 -6.58 -5.20
C THR A 364 -8.20 -7.86 -5.80
N SER A 365 -7.44 -8.95 -5.80
CA SER A 365 -7.73 -10.17 -6.55
C SER A 365 -9.12 -10.74 -6.29
N ARG A 366 -9.90 -10.90 -7.38
CA ARG A 366 -11.24 -11.49 -7.41
C ARG A 366 -12.28 -10.80 -6.51
N LYS A 367 -12.02 -9.59 -6.00
CA LYS A 367 -12.92 -8.89 -5.08
C LYS A 367 -14.26 -8.49 -5.74
N SER A 368 -15.30 -8.36 -4.92
CA SER A 368 -16.68 -8.17 -5.38
C SER A 368 -16.92 -6.90 -6.21
N PHE A 369 -16.22 -5.80 -5.89
CA PHE A 369 -16.34 -4.55 -6.65
C PHE A 369 -15.90 -4.69 -8.12
N ILE A 370 -14.96 -5.60 -8.41
CA ILE A 370 -14.54 -5.92 -9.79
C ILE A 370 -15.68 -6.61 -10.54
N GLY A 371 -16.29 -7.62 -9.91
CA GLY A 371 -17.46 -8.29 -10.48
C GLY A 371 -18.58 -7.30 -10.79
N LEU A 372 -18.89 -6.40 -9.84
CA LEU A 372 -19.90 -5.35 -10.04
C LEU A 372 -19.58 -4.43 -11.23
N ALA A 373 -18.32 -3.98 -11.36
CA ALA A 373 -17.90 -3.11 -12.45
C ALA A 373 -17.96 -3.78 -13.83
N LEU A 374 -17.77 -5.10 -13.89
CA LEU A 374 -17.74 -5.89 -15.12
C LEU A 374 -19.08 -6.55 -15.47
N GLY A 375 -20.20 -6.09 -14.90
CA GLY A 375 -21.52 -6.64 -15.22
C GLY A 375 -21.90 -7.90 -14.42
N ASN A 376 -21.43 -7.98 -13.17
CA ASN A 376 -21.70 -9.03 -12.19
C ASN A 376 -21.02 -10.38 -12.45
N LEU A 377 -19.78 -10.37 -12.94
CA LEU A 377 -18.99 -11.59 -13.16
C LEU A 377 -18.74 -12.36 -11.85
N PRO A 378 -18.74 -13.72 -11.88
CA PRO A 378 -18.38 -14.55 -10.74
C PRO A 378 -16.88 -14.42 -10.40
N PRO A 379 -16.42 -14.79 -9.19
CA PRO A 379 -15.04 -14.56 -8.74
C PRO A 379 -13.93 -15.10 -9.65
N ASP A 380 -14.14 -16.25 -10.28
CA ASP A 380 -13.24 -16.95 -11.19
C ASP A 380 -13.11 -16.30 -12.57
N GLU A 381 -14.06 -15.46 -12.96
CA GLU A 381 -14.06 -14.71 -14.23
C GLU A 381 -13.60 -13.24 -14.05
N ARG A 382 -12.86 -12.94 -12.98
CA ARG A 382 -12.42 -11.56 -12.64
C ARG A 382 -10.95 -11.31 -12.92
N VAL A 383 -10.29 -12.13 -13.72
CA VAL A 383 -8.83 -12.03 -13.92
C VAL A 383 -8.44 -10.74 -14.65
N GLU A 384 -9.20 -10.32 -15.66
CA GLU A 384 -8.97 -9.10 -16.43
C GLU A 384 -9.18 -7.84 -15.58
N GLY A 385 -10.24 -7.84 -14.76
CA GLY A 385 -10.47 -6.76 -13.81
C GLY A 385 -9.41 -6.72 -12.71
N THR A 386 -8.97 -7.88 -12.22
CA THR A 386 -7.85 -7.96 -11.27
C THR A 386 -6.57 -7.40 -11.90
N ALA A 387 -6.24 -7.85 -13.11
CA ALA A 387 -5.11 -7.37 -13.90
C ALA A 387 -5.11 -5.85 -14.07
N ALA A 388 -6.26 -5.25 -14.41
CA ALA A 388 -6.39 -3.80 -14.53
C ALA A 388 -6.09 -3.07 -13.21
N THR A 389 -6.65 -3.55 -12.09
CA THR A 389 -6.38 -2.95 -10.77
C THR A 389 -4.92 -3.10 -10.34
N VAL A 390 -4.27 -4.23 -10.67
CA VAL A 390 -2.87 -4.47 -10.35
C VAL A 390 -1.97 -3.55 -11.18
N ALA A 391 -2.19 -3.44 -12.49
CA ALA A 391 -1.37 -2.58 -13.35
C ALA A 391 -1.42 -1.10 -12.90
N LEU A 392 -2.62 -0.59 -12.63
CA LEU A 392 -2.80 0.77 -12.10
C LEU A 392 -2.23 0.91 -10.69
N GLY A 393 -2.31 -0.15 -9.88
CA GLY A 393 -1.71 -0.19 -8.55
C GLY A 393 -0.19 -0.06 -8.57
N ILE A 394 0.47 -0.82 -9.45
CA ILE A 394 1.93 -0.75 -9.65
C ILE A 394 2.33 0.63 -10.14
N GLN A 395 1.59 1.19 -11.11
CA GLN A 395 1.80 2.56 -11.59
C GLN A 395 1.66 3.60 -10.47
N ALA A 396 0.72 3.41 -9.54
CA ALA A 396 0.55 4.28 -8.39
C ALA A 396 1.57 4.03 -7.25
N GLY A 397 2.43 3.01 -7.40
CA GLY A 397 3.56 2.77 -6.52
C GLY A 397 3.47 1.53 -5.62
N ALA A 398 2.50 0.63 -5.83
CA ALA A 398 2.42 -0.64 -5.11
C ALA A 398 3.68 -1.50 -5.30
N ASP A 399 4.29 -1.93 -4.20
CA ASP A 399 5.53 -2.73 -4.18
C ASP A 399 5.26 -4.23 -4.17
N MET A 400 4.08 -4.63 -3.68
CA MET A 400 3.68 -6.02 -3.57
C MET A 400 2.21 -6.16 -3.96
N VAL A 401 1.86 -7.27 -4.61
CA VAL A 401 0.47 -7.60 -4.94
C VAL A 401 0.10 -8.98 -4.43
N ARG A 402 -1.09 -9.08 -3.82
CA ARG A 402 -1.63 -10.31 -3.26
C ARG A 402 -2.73 -10.89 -4.15
N VAL A 403 -2.47 -12.06 -4.75
CA VAL A 403 -3.29 -12.59 -5.84
C VAL A 403 -3.54 -14.10 -5.80
N HIS A 404 -4.69 -14.52 -6.35
CA HIS A 404 -5.01 -15.93 -6.59
C HIS A 404 -4.40 -16.43 -7.91
N ASP A 405 -4.40 -15.59 -8.95
CA ASP A 405 -4.00 -15.94 -10.31
C ASP A 405 -2.53 -15.55 -10.56
N VAL A 406 -1.59 -16.26 -9.91
CA VAL A 406 -0.16 -15.89 -9.91
C VAL A 406 0.44 -15.82 -11.31
N ALA A 407 0.28 -16.85 -12.15
CA ALA A 407 0.90 -16.89 -13.47
C ALA A 407 0.56 -15.69 -14.39
N PRO A 408 -0.72 -15.35 -14.63
CA PRO A 408 -1.05 -14.20 -15.45
C PRO A 408 -0.63 -12.88 -14.80
N ILE A 409 -0.75 -12.75 -13.47
CA ILE A 409 -0.42 -11.50 -12.79
C ILE A 409 1.10 -11.27 -12.72
N ALA A 410 1.92 -12.31 -12.54
CA ALA A 410 3.37 -12.18 -12.55
C ALA A 410 3.89 -11.66 -13.91
N ARG A 411 3.32 -12.16 -15.01
CA ARG A 411 3.64 -11.68 -16.37
C ARG A 411 3.21 -10.23 -16.57
N LEU A 412 2.00 -9.88 -16.11
CA LEU A 412 1.50 -8.52 -16.15
C LEU A 412 2.39 -7.58 -15.34
N ALA A 413 2.71 -7.93 -14.10
CA ALA A 413 3.54 -7.12 -13.22
C ALA A 413 4.93 -6.88 -13.82
N ARG A 414 5.56 -7.92 -14.40
CA ARG A 414 6.84 -7.79 -15.11
C ARG A 414 6.76 -6.77 -16.26
N MET A 415 5.70 -6.81 -17.07
CA MET A 415 5.51 -5.87 -18.17
C MET A 415 5.20 -4.46 -17.65
N THR A 416 4.38 -4.33 -16.61
CA THR A 416 4.08 -3.04 -15.98
C THR A 416 5.35 -2.43 -15.38
N ASP A 417 6.16 -3.21 -14.68
CA ASP A 417 7.44 -2.76 -14.12
C ASP A 417 8.38 -2.25 -15.22
N ALA A 418 8.46 -2.94 -16.36
CA ALA A 418 9.26 -2.48 -17.50
C ALA A 418 8.86 -1.07 -18.00
N ILE A 419 7.57 -0.70 -17.84
CA ILE A 419 7.05 0.60 -18.25
C ILE A 419 7.29 1.67 -17.17
N VAL A 420 7.02 1.35 -15.91
CA VAL A 420 6.89 2.37 -14.85
C VAL A 420 8.06 2.39 -13.86
N ARG A 421 8.85 1.32 -13.75
CA ARG A 421 9.95 1.22 -12.78
C ARG A 421 11.29 1.61 -13.43
N PRO A 422 11.99 2.60 -12.86
CA PRO A 422 13.35 2.97 -13.27
C PRO A 422 14.32 1.79 -13.44
N GLY A 423 14.90 1.67 -14.64
CA GLY A 423 15.94 0.68 -14.93
C GLY A 423 15.42 -0.75 -15.07
N ALA A 424 14.11 -0.98 -14.96
CA ALA A 424 13.54 -2.32 -14.99
C ALA A 424 13.67 -2.96 -16.37
N TRP A 425 13.46 -2.20 -17.45
CA TRP A 425 13.65 -2.69 -18.81
C TRP A 425 15.07 -3.25 -19.00
N GLU A 426 16.09 -2.47 -18.65
CA GLU A 426 17.49 -2.86 -18.79
C GLU A 426 17.81 -4.09 -17.93
N ARG A 427 17.28 -4.20 -16.71
CA ARG A 427 17.44 -5.40 -15.87
C ARG A 427 16.80 -6.63 -16.50
N LEU A 428 15.62 -6.47 -17.10
CA LEU A 428 14.85 -7.57 -17.69
C LEU A 428 15.43 -8.05 -19.03
N THR A 429 16.15 -7.20 -19.75
CA THR A 429 16.75 -7.49 -21.07
C THR A 429 18.27 -7.65 -21.05
N ALA A 430 18.92 -7.55 -19.89
CA ALA A 430 20.38 -7.63 -19.76
C ALA A 430 21.04 -8.89 -20.37
N GLN A 431 20.28 -9.96 -20.58
CA GLN A 431 20.76 -11.21 -21.21
C GLN A 431 20.67 -11.21 -22.75
N ASP A 432 19.98 -10.23 -23.33
CA ASP A 432 19.87 -9.99 -24.78
C ASP A 432 19.98 -8.48 -25.05
N PRO A 433 21.19 -7.90 -24.86
CA PRO A 433 21.42 -6.49 -25.11
C PRO A 433 21.36 -6.23 -26.62
N ALA A 434 20.22 -5.70 -27.08
CA ALA A 434 20.06 -5.21 -28.45
C ALA A 434 21.02 -4.05 -28.76
#